data_AF-A0A2X1QB86-F1
#
_entry.id   AF-A0A2X1QB86-F1
#
_cell.length_a   1.000
_cell.length_b   1.000
_cell.length_c   1.000
_cell.angle_alpha   90.00
_cell.angle_beta   90.00
_cell.angle_gamma   90.00
#
_symmetry.space_group_name_H-M   'P 1'
#
loop_
_entity.id
_entity.type
_entity.pdbx_description
1 polymer ?
#
loop_
_entity_poly.entity_id
_entity_poly.type
_entity_poly.pdbx_seq_one_letter_code
_entity_poly.pdbx_strand_id
1 'polypeptide(L)'
;MDSQRNLLVIALLFVSFMIWQAWEQDKNPQPQAQQTTQTTTTAAGSAADQGVPASGQGKLISVKTDVLDLTINTRGGDVEQALLPAYPKELNSTQPFQLLETSPQFIYQAQSGLTGRDGPDNPANGPRPLYNVEKDAYVLAEGQNELQVPMTYTDAAGNTFTKTFVLKRGDYAVNVNYNVQNAGEKPLEISSFGQLKQSITLPPHLDTGSSNFALHTFRGAAYSTPDEKYEKYKFDTIADNENLNISSKVVGWRCCNSISRRRGSRITTVPTTSIPLIWVTASPLSAINLSRYWFSLVRLAR
;
A
#
# COMPACT_ATOMS: atom_id res chain seq x y z
N MET A 1 55.91 18.56 -45.50
CA MET A 1 54.94 17.77 -46.32
C MET A 1 53.92 17.05 -45.42
N ASP A 2 53.55 17.66 -44.30
CA ASP A 2 53.09 16.90 -43.12
C ASP A 2 51.57 16.77 -43.04
N SER A 3 50.84 17.70 -43.67
CA SER A 3 49.38 17.63 -43.81
C SER A 3 48.92 16.38 -44.57
N GLN A 4 49.57 16.02 -45.68
CA GLN A 4 49.28 14.77 -46.41
C GLN A 4 49.59 13.52 -45.58
N ARG A 5 50.64 13.56 -44.74
CA ARG A 5 51.00 12.45 -43.86
C ARG A 5 49.95 12.25 -42.76
N ASN A 6 49.44 13.33 -42.17
CA ASN A 6 48.33 13.27 -41.22
C ASN A 6 47.01 12.84 -41.88
N LEU A 7 46.73 13.27 -43.12
CA LEU A 7 45.56 12.84 -43.90
C LEU A 7 45.52 11.32 -44.06
N LEU A 8 46.66 10.69 -44.38
CA LEU A 8 46.76 9.22 -44.51
C LEU A 8 46.54 8.50 -43.17
N VAL A 9 47.02 9.04 -42.05
CA VAL A 9 46.76 8.48 -40.71
C VAL A 9 45.27 8.60 -40.35
N ILE A 10 44.64 9.74 -40.62
CA ILE A 10 43.20 9.96 -40.38
C ILE A 10 42.36 9.00 -41.23
N ALA A 11 42.69 8.84 -42.52
CA ALA A 11 42.00 7.90 -43.40
C ALA A 11 42.13 6.44 -42.92
N LEU A 12 43.33 6.03 -42.46
CA LEU A 12 43.56 4.69 -41.92
C LEU A 12 42.77 4.44 -40.62
N LEU A 13 42.68 5.44 -39.73
CA LEU A 13 41.84 5.36 -38.53
C LEU A 13 40.35 5.26 -38.89
N PHE A 14 39.89 6.00 -39.90
CA PHE A 14 38.49 5.96 -40.35
C PHE A 14 38.10 4.59 -40.96
N VAL A 15 38.99 3.99 -41.77
CA VAL A 15 38.80 2.64 -42.30
C VAL A 15 38.82 1.59 -41.17
N SER A 16 39.74 1.72 -40.21
CA SER A 16 39.78 0.84 -39.03
C SER A 16 38.48 0.90 -38.21
N PHE A 17 37.94 2.11 -37.99
CA PHE A 17 36.67 2.32 -37.29
C PHE A 17 35.47 1.72 -38.04
N MET A 18 35.42 1.85 -39.38
CA MET A 18 34.41 1.20 -40.22
C MET A 18 34.47 -0.33 -40.14
N ILE A 19 35.68 -0.92 -40.13
CA ILE A 19 35.85 -2.37 -39.97
C ILE A 19 35.37 -2.83 -38.58
N TRP A 20 35.65 -2.05 -37.52
CA TRP A 20 35.13 -2.35 -36.18
C TRP A 20 33.60 -2.27 -36.13
N GLN A 21 32.96 -1.25 -36.71
CA GLN A 21 31.49 -1.17 -36.75
C GLN A 21 30.85 -2.34 -37.52
N ALA A 22 31.47 -2.80 -38.62
CA ALA A 22 31.01 -3.98 -39.34
C ALA A 22 31.13 -5.27 -38.51
N TRP A 23 32.21 -5.42 -37.74
CA TRP A 23 32.39 -6.54 -36.81
C TRP A 23 31.38 -6.51 -35.66
N GLU A 24 31.09 -5.33 -35.10
CA GLU A 24 30.10 -5.15 -34.03
C GLU A 24 28.68 -5.51 -34.52
N GLN A 25 28.32 -5.16 -35.77
CA GLN A 25 27.06 -5.56 -36.40
C GLN A 25 26.97 -7.08 -36.68
N ASP A 26 28.06 -7.72 -37.11
CA ASP A 26 28.13 -9.17 -37.34
C ASP A 26 28.11 -9.99 -36.03
N LYS A 27 28.48 -9.37 -34.89
CA LYS A 27 28.48 -10.01 -33.57
C LYS A 27 27.20 -9.76 -32.77
N ASN A 28 26.55 -8.61 -32.95
CA ASN A 28 25.21 -8.30 -32.43
C ASN A 28 24.22 -8.11 -33.59
N PRO A 29 23.75 -9.20 -34.25
CA PRO A 29 22.68 -9.11 -35.24
C PRO A 29 21.44 -8.51 -34.59
N GLN A 30 20.86 -7.47 -35.21
CA GLN A 30 19.62 -6.89 -34.72
C GLN A 30 18.51 -7.96 -34.68
N PRO A 31 17.65 -7.98 -33.64
CA PRO A 31 16.48 -8.85 -33.62
C PRO A 31 15.64 -8.61 -34.86
N GLN A 32 15.55 -9.63 -35.74
CA GLN A 32 14.68 -9.56 -36.89
C GLN A 32 13.25 -9.36 -36.40
N ALA A 33 12.52 -8.40 -36.99
CA ALA A 33 11.13 -8.17 -36.68
C ALA A 33 10.30 -9.36 -37.21
N GLN A 34 10.18 -10.42 -36.41
CA GLN A 34 9.31 -11.55 -36.72
C GLN A 34 7.87 -11.05 -36.74
N GLN A 35 7.35 -10.90 -37.96
CA GLN A 35 5.96 -10.52 -38.22
C GLN A 35 5.02 -11.71 -37.93
N THR A 36 5.00 -12.14 -36.68
CA THR A 36 4.07 -13.14 -36.17
C THR A 36 2.67 -12.59 -36.35
N THR A 37 1.86 -13.26 -37.17
CA THR A 37 0.45 -12.90 -37.38
C THR A 37 -0.36 -13.28 -36.14
N GLN A 38 -0.18 -12.52 -35.06
CA GLN A 38 -0.91 -12.70 -33.81
C GLN A 38 -2.37 -12.34 -34.07
N THR A 39 -3.21 -13.37 -34.20
CA THR A 39 -4.66 -13.21 -34.28
C THR A 39 -5.12 -12.42 -33.06
N THR A 40 -5.70 -11.24 -33.28
CA THR A 40 -6.17 -10.36 -32.21
C THR A 40 -7.46 -10.90 -31.59
N THR A 41 -7.36 -12.00 -30.86
CA THR A 41 -8.30 -12.31 -29.78
C THR A 41 -8.10 -11.20 -28.75
N THR A 42 -8.92 -10.15 -28.85
CA THR A 42 -8.96 -9.06 -27.87
C THR A 42 -9.50 -9.59 -26.54
N ALA A 43 -8.64 -10.30 -25.81
CA ALA A 43 -8.78 -10.50 -24.39
C ALA A 43 -8.68 -9.12 -23.75
N ALA A 44 -9.83 -8.47 -23.57
CA ALA A 44 -9.97 -7.27 -22.77
C ALA A 44 -9.81 -7.62 -21.28
N GLY A 45 -8.62 -8.12 -20.91
CA GLY A 45 -8.12 -8.17 -19.54
C GLY A 45 -8.03 -6.73 -19.08
N SER A 46 -9.13 -6.27 -18.50
CA SER A 46 -9.49 -4.86 -18.53
C SER A 46 -8.66 -4.08 -17.52
N ALA A 47 -8.40 -2.80 -17.78
CA ALA A 47 -7.92 -1.88 -16.75
C ALA A 47 -8.89 -1.79 -15.54
N ALA A 48 -10.13 -2.25 -15.74
CA ALA A 48 -11.14 -2.46 -14.71
C ALA A 48 -10.80 -3.60 -13.71
N ASP A 49 -10.01 -4.63 -14.06
CA ASP A 49 -9.70 -5.76 -13.16
C ASP A 49 -8.79 -5.38 -11.97
N GLN A 50 -8.14 -4.22 -12.02
CA GLN A 50 -7.23 -3.73 -10.98
C GLN A 50 -7.75 -2.44 -10.32
N GLY A 51 -9.04 -2.16 -10.44
CA GLY A 51 -9.67 -0.97 -9.87
C GLY A 51 -9.62 -0.98 -8.33
N VAL A 52 -9.13 0.10 -7.74
CA VAL A 52 -9.29 0.38 -6.30
C VAL A 52 -10.44 1.37 -6.15
N PRO A 53 -11.46 1.08 -5.31
CA PRO A 53 -12.70 1.83 -5.29
C PRO A 53 -12.63 3.10 -4.43
N ALA A 54 -13.53 4.04 -4.72
CA ALA A 54 -13.75 5.20 -3.87
C ALA A 54 -14.36 4.83 -2.49
N SER A 55 -14.14 5.71 -1.51
CA SER A 55 -14.90 5.74 -0.24
C SER A 55 -16.41 5.92 -0.54
N GLY A 56 -17.32 5.30 0.23
CA GLY A 56 -18.76 5.38 -0.06
C GLY A 56 -19.64 5.13 1.16
N GLN A 57 -20.88 5.64 1.12
CA GLN A 57 -21.75 5.72 2.30
C GLN A 57 -22.21 4.35 2.81
N GLY A 58 -21.80 3.98 4.02
CA GLY A 58 -22.27 2.81 4.76
C GLY A 58 -22.66 3.15 6.19
N LYS A 59 -22.80 2.13 7.05
CA LYS A 59 -22.98 2.31 8.50
C LYS A 59 -21.60 2.48 9.13
N LEU A 60 -21.48 3.32 10.15
CA LEU A 60 -20.24 3.42 10.93
C LEU A 60 -20.36 2.55 12.17
N ILE A 61 -19.37 1.69 12.40
CA ILE A 61 -19.19 0.95 13.66
C ILE A 61 -18.00 1.49 14.44
N SER A 62 -18.07 1.42 15.76
CA SER A 62 -16.97 1.78 16.66
C SER A 62 -16.27 0.53 17.20
N VAL A 63 -14.94 0.52 17.18
CA VAL A 63 -14.12 -0.60 17.65
C VAL A 63 -13.06 -0.07 18.61
N LYS A 64 -13.14 -0.44 19.90
CA LYS A 64 -12.34 0.14 20.98
C LYS A 64 -11.49 -0.90 21.72
N THR A 65 -10.22 -0.55 21.93
CA THR A 65 -9.30 -1.22 22.85
C THR A 65 -8.77 -0.22 23.89
N ASP A 66 -7.75 -0.61 24.64
CA ASP A 66 -6.99 0.25 25.55
C ASP A 66 -6.09 1.28 24.85
N VAL A 67 -5.74 1.04 23.57
CA VAL A 67 -4.77 1.87 22.81
C VAL A 67 -5.28 2.39 21.46
N LEU A 68 -6.42 1.88 20.97
CA LEU A 68 -7.06 2.29 19.72
C LEU A 68 -8.57 2.49 19.91
N ASP A 69 -9.09 3.56 19.33
CA ASP A 69 -10.53 3.79 19.15
C ASP A 69 -10.78 4.12 17.68
N LEU A 70 -11.40 3.17 16.96
CA LEU A 70 -11.54 3.18 15.51
C LEU A 70 -13.00 3.38 15.09
N THR A 71 -13.20 4.16 14.03
CA THR A 71 -14.46 4.25 13.28
C THR A 71 -14.29 3.52 11.95
N ILE A 72 -15.04 2.44 11.74
CA ILE A 72 -14.97 1.59 10.54
C ILE A 72 -16.28 1.70 9.76
N ASN A 73 -16.21 1.94 8.46
CA ASN A 73 -17.37 2.03 7.58
C ASN A 73 -17.72 0.64 7.01
N THR A 74 -18.96 0.17 7.23
CA THR A 74 -19.41 -1.16 6.78
C THR A 74 -19.51 -1.31 5.26
N ARG A 75 -19.47 -0.21 4.48
CA ARG A 75 -19.25 -0.32 3.03
C ARG A 75 -17.75 -0.48 2.77
N GLY A 76 -17.34 -1.69 2.38
CA GLY A 76 -15.95 -2.04 2.10
C GLY A 76 -15.10 -2.35 3.34
N GLY A 77 -15.45 -1.85 4.53
CA GLY A 77 -14.63 -2.03 5.74
C GLY A 77 -13.38 -1.15 5.70
N ASP A 78 -13.55 0.14 5.45
CA ASP A 78 -12.46 1.13 5.54
C ASP A 78 -12.40 1.73 6.94
N VAL A 79 -11.19 2.02 7.43
CA VAL A 79 -10.98 2.75 8.68
C VAL A 79 -10.98 4.25 8.37
N GLU A 80 -12.07 4.92 8.73
CA GLU A 80 -12.30 6.33 8.43
C GLU A 80 -11.77 7.26 9.52
N GLN A 81 -11.68 6.78 10.76
CA GLN A 81 -11.10 7.51 11.89
C GLN A 81 -10.34 6.56 12.82
N ALA A 82 -9.29 7.07 13.46
CA ALA A 82 -8.52 6.34 14.46
C ALA A 82 -7.95 7.33 15.48
N LEU A 83 -8.41 7.21 16.73
CA LEU A 83 -7.88 7.93 17.88
C LEU A 83 -6.94 7.00 18.66
N LEU A 84 -5.93 7.59 19.31
CA LEU A 84 -4.96 6.89 20.14
C LEU A 84 -5.12 7.33 21.62
N PRO A 85 -5.97 6.69 22.43
CA PRO A 85 -6.21 7.10 23.83
C PRO A 85 -4.96 7.22 24.72
N ALA A 86 -3.90 6.48 24.41
CA ALA A 86 -2.63 6.52 25.14
C ALA A 86 -1.79 7.80 24.87
N TYR A 87 -2.17 8.63 23.91
CA TYR A 87 -1.45 9.86 23.54
C TYR A 87 -2.41 11.06 23.56
N PRO A 88 -2.12 12.14 24.31
CA PRO A 88 -2.92 13.35 24.23
C PRO A 88 -2.66 14.10 22.92
N LYS A 89 -3.69 14.76 22.38
CA LYS A 89 -3.61 15.55 21.14
C LYS A 89 -2.51 16.62 21.19
N GLU A 90 -2.42 17.31 22.33
CA GLU A 90 -1.53 18.43 22.62
C GLU A 90 -1.05 18.34 24.08
N LEU A 91 0.01 19.08 24.43
CA LEU A 91 0.54 19.09 25.81
C LEU A 91 -0.54 19.59 26.79
N ASN A 92 -0.78 18.83 27.86
CA ASN A 92 -1.83 19.06 28.87
C ASN A 92 -3.29 18.96 28.34
N SER A 93 -3.52 18.44 27.13
CA SER A 93 -4.87 18.15 26.63
C SER A 93 -5.39 16.82 27.18
N THR A 94 -6.70 16.76 27.48
CA THR A 94 -7.42 15.52 27.82
C THR A 94 -8.00 14.82 26.59
N GLN A 95 -7.95 15.43 25.41
CA GLN A 95 -8.43 14.84 24.16
C GLN A 95 -7.37 13.87 23.59
N PRO A 96 -7.77 12.69 23.08
CA PRO A 96 -6.84 11.74 22.48
C PRO A 96 -6.27 12.27 21.15
N PHE A 97 -5.08 11.82 20.79
CA PHE A 97 -4.46 12.15 19.51
C PHE A 97 -5.21 11.45 18.36
N GLN A 98 -5.61 12.22 17.35
CA GLN A 98 -6.26 11.71 16.15
C GLN A 98 -5.22 11.41 15.06
N LEU A 99 -5.13 10.14 14.66
CA LEU A 99 -4.22 9.69 13.61
C LEU A 99 -4.91 9.58 12.25
N LEU A 100 -6.05 8.90 12.17
CA LEU A 100 -6.89 8.84 10.97
C LEU A 100 -8.12 9.73 11.18
N GLU A 101 -8.54 10.42 10.12
CA GLU A 101 -9.58 11.44 10.14
C GLU A 101 -10.38 11.39 8.84
N THR A 102 -11.69 11.62 8.95
CA THR A 102 -12.55 11.93 7.81
C THR A 102 -13.37 13.14 8.19
N SER A 103 -12.95 14.32 7.71
CA SER A 103 -13.64 15.59 7.87
C SER A 103 -13.73 16.34 6.54
N PRO A 104 -14.57 17.39 6.41
CA PRO A 104 -14.65 18.20 5.20
C PRO A 104 -13.37 18.99 4.89
N GLN A 105 -12.45 19.14 5.85
CA GLN A 105 -11.18 19.85 5.68
C GLN A 105 -10.00 18.91 5.49
N PHE A 106 -10.06 17.69 6.04
CA PHE A 106 -8.96 16.75 6.01
C PHE A 106 -9.45 15.30 5.94
N ILE A 107 -8.85 14.53 5.03
CA ILE A 107 -9.08 13.10 4.91
C ILE A 107 -7.73 12.42 5.13
N TYR A 108 -7.69 11.45 6.04
CA TYR A 108 -6.63 10.46 6.18
C TYR A 108 -7.27 9.13 6.55
N GLN A 109 -7.42 8.24 5.57
CA GLN A 109 -8.12 6.95 5.69
C GLN A 109 -7.18 5.78 5.42
N ALA A 110 -7.45 4.65 6.08
CA ALA A 110 -6.85 3.36 5.74
C ALA A 110 -7.91 2.45 5.09
N GLN A 111 -7.86 2.37 3.77
CA GLN A 111 -8.82 1.65 2.94
C GLN A 111 -8.29 0.25 2.61
N SER A 112 -9.17 -0.75 2.53
CA SER A 112 -8.77 -2.12 2.16
C SER A 112 -9.94 -2.93 1.62
N GLY A 113 -9.67 -3.92 0.78
CA GLY A 113 -10.73 -4.75 0.21
C GLY A 113 -10.22 -5.84 -0.71
N LEU A 114 -11.16 -6.48 -1.42
CA LEU A 114 -10.91 -7.54 -2.39
C LEU A 114 -11.24 -7.06 -3.81
N THR A 115 -10.21 -6.76 -4.60
CA THR A 115 -10.29 -6.43 -6.03
C THR A 115 -9.85 -7.66 -6.87
N GLY A 116 -9.49 -7.47 -8.14
CA GLY A 116 -9.34 -8.58 -9.10
C GLY A 116 -10.66 -8.85 -9.83
N ARG A 117 -10.62 -9.79 -10.78
CA ARG A 117 -11.74 -10.12 -11.67
C ARG A 117 -13.05 -10.38 -10.92
N ASP A 118 -13.02 -11.20 -9.87
CA ASP A 118 -14.21 -11.58 -9.09
C ASP A 118 -14.22 -10.95 -7.68
N GLY A 119 -13.45 -9.88 -7.47
CA GLY A 119 -13.37 -9.16 -6.19
C GLY A 119 -14.56 -8.21 -5.97
N PRO A 120 -15.32 -8.29 -4.85
CA PRO A 120 -16.47 -7.41 -4.61
C PRO A 120 -16.15 -5.92 -4.46
N ASP A 121 -14.94 -5.57 -4.00
CA ASP A 121 -14.52 -4.17 -3.90
C ASP A 121 -14.04 -3.61 -5.26
N ASN A 122 -13.93 -4.43 -6.32
CA ASN A 122 -13.60 -3.94 -7.65
C ASN A 122 -14.77 -3.12 -8.24
N PRO A 123 -14.57 -1.83 -8.64
CA PRO A 123 -15.59 -1.03 -9.32
C PRO A 123 -16.22 -1.68 -10.57
N ALA A 124 -15.52 -2.60 -11.24
CA ALA A 124 -16.04 -3.37 -12.37
C ALA A 124 -17.25 -4.25 -11.99
N ASN A 125 -17.24 -4.78 -10.76
CA ASN A 125 -18.25 -5.69 -10.23
C ASN A 125 -19.42 -4.96 -9.56
N GLY A 126 -19.40 -3.62 -9.55
CA GLY A 126 -20.48 -2.76 -9.07
C GLY A 126 -20.11 -1.94 -7.82
N PRO A 127 -21.09 -1.61 -6.96
CA PRO A 127 -20.82 -0.84 -5.75
C PRO A 127 -20.14 -1.72 -4.70
N ARG A 128 -19.16 -1.16 -3.97
CA ARG A 128 -18.45 -1.84 -2.88
C ARG A 128 -19.39 -2.58 -1.92
N PRO A 129 -18.98 -3.76 -1.40
CA PRO A 129 -19.79 -4.61 -0.55
C PRO A 129 -20.26 -3.87 0.69
N LEU A 130 -21.56 -3.93 0.97
CA LEU A 130 -22.11 -3.48 2.25
C LEU A 130 -22.11 -4.67 3.19
N TYR A 131 -21.11 -4.74 4.07
CA TYR A 131 -21.00 -5.83 5.04
C TYR A 131 -22.05 -5.69 6.14
N ASN A 132 -22.68 -6.81 6.49
CA ASN A 132 -23.46 -6.98 7.70
C ASN A 132 -22.53 -7.15 8.90
N VAL A 133 -22.99 -6.71 10.06
CA VAL A 133 -22.29 -6.75 11.35
C VAL A 133 -23.25 -7.16 12.45
N GLU A 134 -22.76 -7.86 13.47
CA GLU A 134 -23.58 -8.29 14.61
C GLU A 134 -23.94 -7.12 15.54
N LYS A 135 -23.02 -6.16 15.70
CA LYS A 135 -23.11 -5.03 16.64
C LYS A 135 -22.57 -3.74 16.02
N ASP A 136 -22.94 -2.61 16.62
CA ASP A 136 -22.50 -1.26 16.21
C ASP A 136 -21.31 -0.74 17.01
N ALA A 137 -21.08 -1.32 18.19
CA ALA A 137 -19.96 -1.03 19.06
C ALA A 137 -19.32 -2.35 19.52
N TYR A 138 -18.01 -2.46 19.30
CA TYR A 138 -17.17 -3.57 19.78
C TYR A 138 -16.14 -3.00 20.74
N VAL A 139 -16.08 -3.53 21.96
CA VAL A 139 -15.17 -3.07 23.01
C VAL A 139 -14.41 -4.27 23.56
N LEU A 140 -13.09 -4.15 23.69
CA LEU A 140 -12.24 -5.16 24.30
C LEU A 140 -12.52 -5.24 25.81
N ALA A 141 -13.36 -6.22 26.19
CA ALA A 141 -13.74 -6.46 27.58
C ALA A 141 -12.54 -6.67 28.51
N GLU A 142 -12.74 -6.39 29.81
CA GLU A 142 -11.73 -6.68 30.83
C GLU A 142 -11.38 -8.17 30.88
N GLY A 143 -10.12 -8.48 31.19
CA GLY A 143 -9.58 -9.85 31.14
C GLY A 143 -9.33 -10.42 29.73
N GLN A 144 -9.98 -9.89 28.68
CA GLN A 144 -9.73 -10.31 27.30
C GLN A 144 -8.46 -9.68 26.73
N ASN A 145 -7.75 -10.42 25.87
CA ASN A 145 -6.51 -9.98 25.21
C ASN A 145 -6.64 -9.77 23.69
N GLU A 146 -7.74 -10.23 23.09
CA GLU A 146 -8.02 -10.11 21.66
C GLU A 146 -9.48 -9.69 21.46
N LEU A 147 -9.73 -8.81 20.47
CA LEU A 147 -11.06 -8.39 20.03
C LEU A 147 -11.19 -8.71 18.54
N GLN A 148 -12.15 -9.55 18.19
CA GLN A 148 -12.48 -9.87 16.80
C GLN A 148 -13.76 -9.16 16.39
N VAL A 149 -13.74 -8.54 15.20
CA VAL A 149 -14.88 -7.83 14.60
C VAL A 149 -15.11 -8.42 13.21
N PRO A 150 -15.91 -9.50 13.11
CA PRO A 150 -16.27 -10.10 11.83
C PRO A 150 -17.39 -9.29 11.14
N MET A 151 -17.27 -9.17 9.83
CA MET A 151 -18.20 -8.46 8.96
C MET A 151 -18.49 -9.36 7.75
N THR A 152 -19.75 -9.62 7.43
CA THR A 152 -20.14 -10.62 6.40
C THR A 152 -20.88 -9.98 5.23
N TYR A 153 -20.46 -10.29 4.01
CA TYR A 153 -21.14 -9.92 2.78
C TYR A 153 -21.38 -11.18 1.94
N THR A 154 -22.55 -11.30 1.32
CA THR A 154 -22.86 -12.37 0.38
C THR A 154 -23.24 -11.72 -0.95
N ASP A 155 -22.65 -12.20 -2.05
CA ASP A 155 -22.92 -11.65 -3.38
C ASP A 155 -24.21 -12.22 -4.00
N ALA A 156 -24.56 -11.73 -5.20
CA ALA A 156 -25.74 -12.20 -5.94
C ALA A 156 -25.64 -13.63 -6.48
N ALA A 157 -24.46 -14.27 -6.41
CA ALA A 157 -24.24 -15.68 -6.77
C ALA A 157 -24.20 -16.61 -5.54
N GLY A 158 -24.29 -16.06 -4.32
CA GLY A 158 -24.26 -16.81 -3.06
C GLY A 158 -22.86 -16.99 -2.46
N ASN A 159 -21.81 -16.43 -3.07
CA ASN A 159 -20.47 -16.48 -2.50
C ASN A 159 -20.41 -15.58 -1.26
N THR A 160 -19.79 -16.06 -0.18
CA THR A 160 -19.75 -15.34 1.10
C THR A 160 -18.33 -14.86 1.43
N PHE A 161 -18.20 -13.56 1.62
CA PHE A 161 -16.98 -12.83 1.90
C PHE A 161 -17.03 -12.33 3.35
N THR A 162 -16.18 -12.88 4.20
CA THR A 162 -16.05 -12.47 5.60
C THR A 162 -14.77 -11.66 5.78
N LYS A 163 -14.90 -10.41 6.18
CA LYS A 163 -13.80 -9.52 6.55
C LYS A 163 -13.75 -9.43 8.08
N THR A 164 -12.63 -9.80 8.70
CA THR A 164 -12.50 -9.82 10.17
C THR A 164 -11.33 -8.96 10.61
N PHE A 165 -11.63 -7.89 11.35
CA PHE A 165 -10.62 -7.13 12.07
C PHE A 165 -10.25 -7.86 13.36
N VAL A 166 -8.96 -7.98 13.67
CA VAL A 166 -8.46 -8.61 14.90
C VAL A 166 -7.47 -7.65 15.57
N LEU A 167 -7.87 -7.13 16.74
CA LEU A 167 -7.12 -6.19 17.56
C LEU A 167 -6.66 -6.87 18.85
N LYS A 168 -5.56 -6.42 19.44
CA LYS A 168 -4.99 -7.00 20.68
C LYS A 168 -4.74 -5.94 21.74
N ARG A 169 -4.78 -6.36 23.01
CA ARG A 169 -4.53 -5.47 24.16
C ARG A 169 -3.13 -4.86 24.07
N GLY A 170 -3.04 -3.54 24.17
CA GLY A 170 -1.77 -2.81 24.09
C GLY A 170 -1.07 -2.83 22.73
N ASP A 171 -1.70 -3.40 21.69
CA ASP A 171 -1.14 -3.53 20.35
C ASP A 171 -1.80 -2.57 19.36
N TYR A 172 -0.99 -1.96 18.50
CA TYR A 172 -1.44 -1.08 17.42
C TYR A 172 -1.51 -1.80 16.06
N ALA A 173 -0.95 -3.02 15.95
CA ALA A 173 -0.98 -3.83 14.73
C ALA A 173 -2.35 -4.52 14.55
N VAL A 174 -3.31 -3.78 14.00
CA VAL A 174 -4.62 -4.33 13.62
C VAL A 174 -4.49 -5.30 12.46
N ASN A 175 -5.00 -6.53 12.63
CA ASN A 175 -5.07 -7.49 11.53
C ASN A 175 -6.41 -7.39 10.81
N VAL A 176 -6.40 -7.62 9.51
CA VAL A 176 -7.56 -7.55 8.61
C VAL A 176 -7.54 -8.83 7.77
N ASN A 177 -8.24 -9.85 8.25
CA ASN A 177 -8.32 -11.14 7.58
C ASN A 177 -9.51 -11.17 6.62
N TYR A 178 -9.36 -11.91 5.53
CA TYR A 178 -10.43 -12.21 4.59
C TYR A 178 -10.62 -13.72 4.49
N ASN A 179 -11.87 -14.17 4.53
CA ASN A 179 -12.26 -15.54 4.22
C ASN A 179 -13.30 -15.48 3.11
N VAL A 180 -13.11 -16.27 2.04
CA VAL A 180 -13.98 -16.28 0.86
C VAL A 180 -14.48 -17.71 0.64
N GLN A 181 -15.78 -17.90 0.83
CA GLN A 181 -16.47 -19.14 0.52
C GLN A 181 -17.11 -19.03 -0.86
N ASN A 182 -16.47 -19.67 -1.84
CA ASN A 182 -17.05 -19.87 -3.17
C ASN A 182 -18.20 -20.88 -3.08
N ALA A 183 -19.39 -20.50 -3.55
CA ALA A 183 -20.56 -21.35 -3.68
C ALA A 183 -20.83 -21.77 -5.15
N GLY A 184 -20.15 -21.14 -6.11
CA GLY A 184 -20.29 -21.42 -7.54
C GLY A 184 -19.33 -22.46 -8.09
N GLU A 185 -19.62 -22.92 -9.31
CA GLU A 185 -18.83 -23.94 -10.04
C GLU A 185 -17.51 -23.41 -10.61
N LYS A 186 -17.35 -22.07 -10.70
CA LYS A 186 -16.18 -21.42 -11.32
C LYS A 186 -15.18 -20.96 -10.25
N PRO A 187 -13.86 -21.09 -10.46
CA PRO A 187 -12.86 -20.52 -9.55
C PRO A 187 -12.92 -18.99 -9.52
N LEU A 188 -12.98 -18.42 -8.31
CA LEU A 188 -12.91 -16.97 -8.10
C LEU A 188 -11.46 -16.48 -8.14
N GLU A 189 -11.19 -15.44 -8.92
CA GLU A 189 -9.89 -14.78 -9.08
C GLU A 189 -9.91 -13.42 -8.36
N ILE A 190 -9.23 -13.35 -7.21
CA ILE A 190 -9.34 -12.26 -6.23
C ILE A 190 -7.95 -11.82 -5.77
N SER A 191 -7.75 -10.50 -5.68
CA SER A 191 -6.55 -9.85 -5.15
C SER A 191 -6.90 -8.92 -3.98
N SER A 192 -6.30 -9.11 -2.82
CA SER A 192 -6.45 -8.19 -1.68
C SER A 192 -5.65 -6.91 -1.90
N PHE A 193 -6.26 -5.74 -1.65
CA PHE A 193 -5.56 -4.45 -1.66
C PHE A 193 -5.60 -3.76 -0.29
N GLY A 194 -4.65 -2.84 -0.08
CA GLY A 194 -4.65 -1.87 1.01
C GLY A 194 -4.10 -0.53 0.51
N GLN A 195 -4.80 0.56 0.81
CA GLN A 195 -4.44 1.92 0.41
C GLN A 195 -4.49 2.86 1.61
N LEU A 196 -3.44 3.66 1.79
CA LEU A 196 -3.48 4.86 2.63
C LEU A 196 -3.82 6.05 1.72
N LYS A 197 -4.90 6.76 2.05
CA LYS A 197 -5.40 7.93 1.29
C LYS A 197 -5.34 9.14 2.20
N GLN A 198 -4.61 10.19 1.81
CA GLN A 198 -4.45 11.39 2.62
C GLN A 198 -4.52 12.69 1.80
N SER A 199 -5.16 13.73 2.33
CA SER A 199 -5.12 15.09 1.79
C SER A 199 -3.69 15.64 1.79
N ILE A 200 -3.22 16.14 0.64
CA ILE A 200 -1.86 16.67 0.50
C ILE A 200 -1.67 17.93 1.35
N THR A 201 -2.59 18.90 1.26
CA THR A 201 -2.59 20.10 2.11
C THR A 201 -3.05 19.76 3.54
N LEU A 202 -2.41 20.36 4.55
CA LEU A 202 -2.84 20.31 5.95
C LEU A 202 -3.82 21.46 6.25
N PRO A 203 -4.82 21.26 7.11
CA PRO A 203 -5.57 22.35 7.73
C PRO A 203 -4.64 23.33 8.47
N PRO A 204 -4.93 24.64 8.51
CA PRO A 204 -4.08 25.63 9.19
C PRO A 204 -3.85 25.38 10.69
N HIS A 205 -4.67 24.56 11.34
CA HIS A 205 -4.53 24.18 12.75
C HIS A 205 -3.66 22.91 12.97
N LEU A 206 -3.31 22.19 11.90
CA LEU A 206 -2.36 21.08 11.91
C LEU A 206 -1.01 21.47 11.30
N ASP A 207 -0.94 22.57 10.52
CA ASP A 207 0.33 23.17 10.11
C ASP A 207 0.98 23.95 11.28
N THR A 208 1.63 23.19 12.17
CA THR A 208 2.48 23.76 13.23
C THR A 208 3.83 24.25 12.71
N GLY A 209 4.00 24.41 11.40
CA GLY A 209 5.21 24.90 10.74
C GLY A 209 5.42 26.40 10.95
N SER A 210 5.87 26.80 12.14
CA SER A 210 6.31 28.17 12.37
C SER A 210 7.42 28.54 11.38
N SER A 211 7.25 29.64 10.62
CA SER A 211 8.17 30.11 9.59
C SER A 211 9.61 30.39 10.06
N ASN A 212 9.84 30.41 11.37
CA ASN A 212 11.13 30.57 12.02
C ASN A 212 11.94 29.26 12.18
N PHE A 213 11.39 28.10 11.80
CA PHE A 213 12.11 26.80 11.86
C PHE A 213 12.33 26.23 10.46
N ALA A 214 13.58 26.28 9.98
CA ALA A 214 14.01 25.79 8.66
C ALA A 214 14.00 24.25 8.48
N LEU A 215 13.19 23.52 9.26
CA LEU A 215 13.08 22.05 9.27
C LEU A 215 11.63 21.64 9.55
N HIS A 216 10.79 21.65 8.52
CA HIS A 216 9.48 20.98 8.58
C HIS A 216 9.68 19.48 8.86
N THR A 217 8.78 18.89 9.64
CA THR A 217 8.75 17.44 9.87
C THR A 217 8.47 16.73 8.54
N PHE A 218 9.22 15.68 8.21
CA PHE A 218 8.96 14.97 6.95
C PHE A 218 7.57 14.36 6.99
N ARG A 219 6.75 14.74 6.00
CA ARG A 219 5.41 14.24 5.75
C ARG A 219 5.32 13.78 4.30
N GLY A 220 4.92 12.53 4.12
CA GLY A 220 4.89 11.87 2.82
C GLY A 220 4.73 10.36 2.96
N ALA A 221 4.53 9.67 1.83
CA ALA A 221 4.54 8.23 1.80
C ALA A 221 5.98 7.68 1.95
N ALA A 222 6.08 6.44 2.40
CA ALA A 222 7.31 5.67 2.41
C ALA A 222 7.02 4.21 2.06
N TYR A 223 7.97 3.53 1.45
CA TYR A 223 7.85 2.12 1.12
C TYR A 223 9.16 1.36 1.34
N SER A 224 9.08 0.04 1.28
CA SER A 224 10.22 -0.86 1.48
C SER A 224 10.01 -2.11 0.66
N THR A 225 11.06 -2.53 -0.05
CA THR A 225 11.17 -3.79 -0.78
C THR A 225 12.40 -4.56 -0.27
N PRO A 226 12.64 -5.83 -0.67
CA PRO A 226 13.87 -6.54 -0.30
C PRO A 226 15.13 -5.83 -0.81
N ASP A 227 15.02 -5.21 -1.98
CA ASP A 227 16.09 -4.52 -2.69
C ASP A 227 16.28 -3.09 -2.15
N GLU A 228 15.18 -2.36 -1.97
CA GLU A 228 15.13 -0.98 -1.48
C GLU A 228 14.57 -0.93 -0.05
N LYS A 229 15.46 -1.02 0.94
CA LYS A 229 15.09 -1.23 2.35
C LYS A 229 14.20 -0.15 2.96
N TYR A 230 14.31 1.10 2.51
CA TYR A 230 13.44 2.20 2.94
C TYR A 230 13.55 3.37 1.97
N GLU A 231 12.49 3.61 1.19
CA GLU A 231 12.40 4.75 0.28
C GLU A 231 11.27 5.71 0.63
N LYS A 232 11.45 6.97 0.26
CA LYS A 232 10.52 8.08 0.57
C LYS A 232 9.90 8.63 -0.69
N TYR A 233 8.57 8.79 -0.66
CA TYR A 233 7.81 9.40 -1.75
C TYR A 233 7.14 10.69 -1.24
N LYS A 234 7.47 11.83 -1.85
CA LYS A 234 6.86 13.12 -1.50
C LYS A 234 5.42 13.15 -1.99
N PHE A 235 4.57 13.95 -1.34
CA PHE A 235 3.24 14.21 -1.86
C PHE A 235 3.25 15.09 -3.10
N ASP A 236 4.21 16.02 -3.20
CA ASP A 236 4.42 16.89 -4.37
C ASP A 236 4.55 16.04 -5.65
N THR A 237 5.42 15.02 -5.64
CA THR A 237 5.59 14.04 -6.72
C THR A 237 4.28 13.35 -7.12
N ILE A 238 3.43 12.99 -6.16
CA ILE A 238 2.10 12.38 -6.43
C ILE A 238 1.14 13.42 -7.06
N ALA A 239 1.22 14.68 -6.63
CA ALA A 239 0.43 15.79 -7.18
C ALA A 239 0.85 16.14 -8.62
N ASP A 240 2.16 16.05 -8.92
CA ASP A 240 2.76 16.20 -10.25
C ASP A 240 2.49 15.00 -11.19
N ASN A 241 1.55 14.12 -10.81
CA ASN A 241 1.15 12.88 -11.48
C ASN A 241 2.24 11.81 -11.64
N GLU A 242 3.46 12.02 -11.14
CA GLU A 242 4.47 10.96 -11.01
C GLU A 242 4.03 9.94 -9.95
N ASN A 243 3.59 8.77 -10.38
CA ASN A 243 2.99 7.74 -9.53
C ASN A 243 3.85 6.47 -9.45
N LEU A 244 4.09 5.98 -8.24
CA LEU A 244 4.93 4.80 -7.98
C LEU A 244 4.27 3.48 -8.42
N ASN A 245 4.59 3.03 -9.64
CA ASN A 245 4.28 1.70 -10.13
C ASN A 245 5.53 0.80 -10.09
N ILE A 246 5.69 0.04 -9.00
CA ILE A 246 6.73 -0.98 -8.83
C ILE A 246 6.13 -2.32 -8.43
N SER A 247 6.68 -3.40 -8.95
CA SER A 247 6.30 -4.79 -8.63
C SER A 247 7.47 -5.50 -7.95
N SER A 248 7.29 -5.95 -6.71
CA SER A 248 8.28 -6.78 -6.01
C SER A 248 7.75 -8.21 -5.82
N LYS A 249 8.65 -9.19 -5.90
CA LYS A 249 8.32 -10.63 -5.84
C LYS A 249 8.21 -11.19 -4.41
N VAL A 250 8.42 -10.34 -3.40
CA VAL A 250 8.39 -10.69 -1.97
C VAL A 250 7.69 -9.54 -1.21
N VAL A 251 7.12 -9.84 -0.05
CA VAL A 251 6.35 -8.89 0.78
C VAL A 251 7.18 -7.65 1.16
N GLY A 252 6.92 -6.55 0.46
CA GLY A 252 7.26 -5.20 0.88
C GLY A 252 6.16 -4.56 1.74
N TRP A 253 6.42 -3.36 2.27
CA TRP A 253 5.42 -2.57 3.01
C TRP A 253 5.33 -1.13 2.49
N ARG A 254 4.19 -0.49 2.74
CA ARG A 254 3.92 0.92 2.43
C ARG A 254 3.31 1.60 3.67
N CYS A 255 3.81 2.77 4.03
CA CYS A 255 3.35 3.57 5.17
C CYS A 255 3.21 5.04 4.75
N CYS A 256 2.49 5.83 5.54
CA CYS A 256 2.53 7.28 5.47
C CYS A 256 3.05 7.83 6.80
N ASN A 257 4.11 8.62 6.75
CA ASN A 257 4.91 8.97 7.92
C ASN A 257 4.84 10.47 8.22
N SER A 258 4.68 10.82 9.50
CA SER A 258 4.95 12.14 10.06
C SER A 258 6.05 12.03 11.12
N ILE A 259 7.24 12.55 10.83
CA ILE A 259 8.43 12.33 11.68
C ILE A 259 8.78 13.59 12.48
N SER A 260 8.38 13.63 13.76
CA SER A 260 8.93 14.57 14.74
C SER A 260 10.18 14.00 15.40
N ARG A 261 11.23 14.82 15.58
CA ARG A 261 12.59 14.34 15.89
C ARG A 261 13.02 14.73 17.31
N ARG A 262 12.77 13.87 18.31
CA ARG A 262 13.45 13.99 19.61
C ARG A 262 14.94 13.63 19.48
N ARG A 263 15.77 14.24 20.33
CA ARG A 263 17.23 14.31 20.16
C ARG A 263 17.94 13.27 21.03
N GLY A 264 18.51 12.24 20.38
CA GLY A 264 19.57 11.40 20.98
C GLY A 264 19.18 9.99 21.41
N SER A 265 19.48 9.01 20.53
CA SER A 265 19.96 7.66 20.91
C SER A 265 20.57 6.97 19.69
N ARG A 266 21.49 6.02 19.91
CA ARG A 266 22.15 5.27 18.82
C ARG A 266 21.35 4.03 18.46
N ILE A 267 21.39 3.63 17.18
CA ILE A 267 20.77 2.40 16.69
C ILE A 267 21.86 1.35 16.50
N THR A 268 21.64 0.14 17.01
CA THR A 268 22.45 -1.05 16.73
C THR A 268 21.54 -2.09 16.08
N THR A 269 21.96 -2.63 14.94
CA THR A 269 21.22 -3.63 14.14
C THR A 269 21.93 -4.97 14.13
N VAL A 270 21.15 -6.05 14.08
CA VAL A 270 21.61 -7.43 13.85
C VAL A 270 20.67 -8.08 12.82
N PRO A 271 21.16 -8.73 11.74
CA PRO A 271 20.33 -9.27 10.67
C PRO A 271 20.22 -10.82 10.65
N THR A 272 19.12 -11.35 10.08
CA THR A 272 18.99 -12.78 9.66
C THR A 272 18.00 -12.92 8.48
N THR A 273 18.27 -13.84 7.53
CA THR A 273 17.43 -14.24 6.36
C THR A 273 16.42 -15.36 6.70
N SER A 274 15.54 -15.93 5.84
CA SER A 274 15.31 -15.98 4.37
C SER A 274 13.77 -16.13 4.11
N ILE A 275 13.10 -16.02 2.93
CA ILE A 275 13.32 -16.37 1.50
C ILE A 275 13.17 -17.90 1.23
N PRO A 276 12.48 -18.41 0.16
CA PRO A 276 11.64 -17.80 -0.91
C PRO A 276 10.11 -18.18 -0.74
N LEU A 277 9.23 -18.70 -1.62
CA LEU A 277 9.23 -19.12 -3.06
C LEU A 277 7.79 -19.35 -3.67
N ILE A 278 7.46 -18.63 -4.78
CA ILE A 278 6.58 -18.99 -5.95
C ILE A 278 5.07 -19.35 -5.80
N TRP A 279 4.31 -19.03 -6.87
CA TRP A 279 2.89 -19.35 -7.15
C TRP A 279 2.61 -20.83 -7.47
N VAL A 280 1.52 -21.38 -6.91
CA VAL A 280 0.64 -22.41 -7.53
C VAL A 280 -0.81 -22.08 -7.13
N THR A 281 -1.79 -22.57 -7.89
CA THR A 281 -3.24 -22.38 -7.65
C THR A 281 -3.80 -23.22 -6.49
N ALA A 282 -5.05 -22.90 -6.13
CA ALA A 282 -5.94 -23.56 -5.14
C ALA A 282 -5.81 -23.12 -3.66
N SER A 283 -6.98 -22.70 -3.14
CA SER A 283 -7.34 -22.51 -1.73
C SER A 283 -7.22 -23.82 -0.91
N PRO A 284 -7.19 -23.78 0.45
CA PRO A 284 -7.69 -22.70 1.30
C PRO A 284 -6.80 -22.28 2.50
N LEU A 285 -7.26 -21.21 3.19
CA LEU A 285 -6.95 -20.87 4.59
C LEU A 285 -5.47 -20.63 4.95
N SER A 286 -4.91 -19.52 4.46
CA SER A 286 -3.75 -18.87 5.08
C SER A 286 -4.17 -17.54 5.73
N ALA A 287 -3.99 -17.40 7.04
CA ALA A 287 -4.31 -16.17 7.76
C ALA A 287 -3.29 -15.07 7.42
N ILE A 288 -3.75 -13.89 7.00
CA ILE A 288 -2.89 -12.77 6.64
C ILE A 288 -2.46 -12.05 7.92
N ASN A 289 -1.34 -12.52 8.48
CA ASN A 289 -0.80 -12.00 9.73
C ASN A 289 -0.14 -10.62 9.53
N LEU A 290 -0.96 -9.58 9.60
CA LEU A 290 -0.61 -8.16 9.51
C LEU A 290 0.27 -7.66 10.68
N SER A 291 0.65 -8.52 11.63
CA SER A 291 1.67 -8.35 12.69
C SER A 291 2.98 -7.63 12.27
N ARG A 292 3.32 -7.56 10.98
CA ARG A 292 4.53 -6.87 10.48
C ARG A 292 4.29 -5.51 9.81
N TYR A 293 3.04 -5.02 9.73
CA TYR A 293 2.66 -3.90 8.87
C TYR A 293 2.48 -2.55 9.59
N TRP A 294 2.86 -2.43 10.87
CA TRP A 294 2.60 -1.24 11.69
C TRP A 294 3.82 -0.69 12.45
N PHE A 295 5.04 -0.92 11.95
CA PHE A 295 6.29 -0.59 12.67
C PHE A 295 7.16 0.50 12.01
N SER A 296 6.76 1.77 12.14
CA SER A 296 7.70 2.90 12.03
C SER A 296 7.26 4.19 12.74
N LEU A 297 6.74 4.11 13.98
CA LEU A 297 6.49 5.31 14.80
C LEU A 297 6.63 5.15 16.33
N VAL A 298 6.42 3.95 16.90
CA VAL A 298 6.45 3.73 18.37
C VAL A 298 7.79 3.15 18.87
N ARG A 299 8.92 3.83 18.60
CA ARG A 299 10.23 3.49 19.21
C ARG A 299 11.11 4.69 19.54
N LEU A 300 10.51 5.73 20.12
CA LEU A 300 11.16 6.98 20.52
C LEU A 300 10.58 7.57 21.84
N ALA A 301 9.96 6.71 22.65
CA ALA A 301 9.26 7.06 23.91
C ALA A 301 9.52 6.04 25.04
N ARG A 302 10.76 5.55 25.14
CA ARG A 302 11.40 5.06 26.37
C ARG A 302 12.80 5.66 26.40
#